data_AF-R1HXW6-F1
#
_entry.id   AF-R1HXW6-F1
#
_cell.length_a   1.000
_cell.length_b   1.000
_cell.length_c   1.000
_cell.angle_alpha   90.00
_cell.angle_beta   90.00
_cell.angle_gamma   90.00
#
_symmetry.space_group_name_H-M   'P 1'
#
loop_
_entity.id
_entity.type
_entity.pdbx_description
1 polymer ?
#
loop_
_entity_poly.entity_id
_entity_poly.type
_entity_poly.pdbx_seq_one_letter_code
_entity_poly.pdbx_strand_id
1 'polypeptide(L)'
;MRARLGNKYVLLGAQLIVLVAVLVSYNGGRWRFPAYRVDLDVYRLGSAALLHGQALYGTLPPTGDGQSLLFTYPPFAAIVLAPLALLPYWAACLALTLLTLGLLAVVLVTVLRALGLRSDWRRVGVLLLAAEVLEPVLRTLYAGQIDLLLLALVVLDVLVDTPRWPRGLLIGLAAAVKLTPAVFLLYFLLRRDGRAAVTAVVTFLAATALGFLLAGADSVRYWTGALWDTGRVGEPTYAGDQSLLGLLARAGVPPEARTAWWLPLVAVVLVLTAWGVRRALAAGETTVALGLNAVGGLLVSPISWTHHWVWAVVVLLGWAELARRTRRRGVAVLAGAGAVLFVA
;
A
#
# COMPACT_ATOMS: atom_id res chain seq x y z
N MET A 1 38.73 -15.40 -23.57
CA MET A 1 38.02 -14.25 -22.96
C MET A 1 36.64 -14.09 -23.61
N ARG A 2 35.61 -14.82 -23.15
CA ARG A 2 34.23 -14.52 -23.54
C ARG A 2 33.71 -13.44 -22.60
N ALA A 3 33.40 -12.27 -23.15
CA ALA A 3 32.83 -11.15 -22.43
C ALA A 3 31.55 -11.60 -21.72
N ARG A 4 31.64 -11.81 -20.40
CA ARG A 4 30.44 -11.85 -19.56
C ARG A 4 29.83 -10.46 -19.71
N LEU A 5 28.79 -10.32 -20.54
CA LEU A 5 27.84 -9.23 -20.42
C LEU A 5 27.48 -9.18 -18.94
N GLY A 6 28.10 -8.23 -18.22
CA GLY A 6 28.12 -8.27 -16.76
C GLY A 6 26.67 -8.24 -16.29
N ASN A 7 26.29 -9.14 -15.37
CA ASN A 7 24.93 -9.34 -14.88
C ASN A 7 24.14 -8.03 -14.58
N LYS A 8 24.84 -6.90 -14.39
CA LYS A 8 24.29 -5.55 -14.24
C LYS A 8 23.52 -5.07 -15.45
N TYR A 9 24.04 -5.32 -16.66
CA TYR A 9 23.39 -4.91 -17.90
C TYR A 9 22.15 -5.77 -18.18
N VAL A 10 22.17 -7.05 -17.79
CA VAL A 10 21.00 -7.94 -17.90
C VAL A 10 19.88 -7.47 -16.99
N LEU A 11 20.17 -7.23 -15.71
CA LEU A 11 19.16 -6.75 -14.75
C LEU A 11 18.65 -5.34 -15.12
N LEU A 12 19.53 -4.45 -15.57
CA LEU A 12 19.12 -3.12 -16.05
C LEU A 12 18.23 -3.24 -17.30
N GLY A 13 18.60 -4.09 -18.25
CA GLY A 13 17.81 -4.34 -19.46
C GLY A 13 16.44 -4.93 -19.14
N ALA A 14 16.36 -5.90 -18.22
CA ALA A 14 15.10 -6.45 -17.74
C ALA A 14 14.22 -5.38 -17.09
N GLN A 15 14.80 -4.52 -16.24
CA GLN A 15 14.06 -3.42 -15.61
C GLN A 15 13.54 -2.41 -16.63
N LEU A 16 14.33 -2.09 -17.66
CA LEU A 16 13.88 -1.21 -18.75
C LEU A 16 12.71 -1.83 -19.52
N ILE A 17 12.72 -3.15 -19.74
CA ILE A 17 11.59 -3.86 -20.35
C ILE A 17 10.34 -3.75 -19.46
N VAL A 18 10.45 -3.98 -18.16
CA VAL A 18 9.33 -3.80 -17.22
C VAL A 18 8.81 -2.36 -17.27
N LEU A 19 9.69 -1.38 -17.21
CA LEU A 19 9.32 0.03 -17.25
C LEU A 19 8.54 0.38 -18.54
N VAL A 20 9.01 -0.09 -19.69
CA VAL A 20 8.32 0.10 -20.98
C VAL A 20 6.98 -0.63 -20.98
N ALA A 21 6.92 -1.89 -20.53
CA ALA A 21 5.69 -2.68 -20.48
C ALA A 21 4.62 -2.05 -19.57
N VAL A 22 5.03 -1.39 -18.49
CA VAL A 22 4.13 -0.69 -17.55
C VAL A 22 3.71 0.68 -18.07
N LEU A 23 4.52 1.35 -18.91
CA LEU A 23 4.25 2.67 -19.47
C LEU A 23 3.55 2.64 -20.83
N VAL A 24 3.55 1.51 -21.51
CA VAL A 24 2.96 1.36 -22.85
C VAL A 24 1.86 0.32 -22.77
N SER A 25 0.70 0.62 -23.37
CA SER A 25 -0.41 -0.35 -23.47
C SER A 25 -0.87 -0.47 -24.91
N TYR A 26 -1.37 -1.65 -25.28
CA TYR A 26 -2.05 -1.88 -26.56
C TYR A 26 -3.51 -2.19 -26.30
N ASN A 27 -4.41 -1.30 -26.73
CA ASN A 27 -5.86 -1.48 -26.55
C ASN A 27 -6.60 -0.97 -27.79
N GLY A 28 -7.59 -1.72 -28.27
CA GLY A 28 -8.42 -1.34 -29.42
C GLY A 28 -7.63 -1.19 -30.72
N GLY A 29 -6.59 -2.01 -30.92
CA GLY A 29 -5.75 -1.94 -32.12
C GLY A 29 -4.71 -0.82 -32.12
N ARG A 30 -4.53 -0.10 -31.01
CA ARG A 30 -3.65 1.07 -30.92
C ARG A 30 -2.71 0.98 -29.73
N TRP A 31 -1.45 1.34 -29.97
CA TRP A 31 -0.47 1.60 -28.92
C TRP A 31 -0.77 2.95 -28.27
N ARG A 32 -0.70 3.00 -26.93
CA ARG A 32 -0.87 4.21 -26.13
C ARG A 32 0.35 4.43 -25.25
N PHE A 33 0.85 5.67 -25.25
CA PHE A 33 1.85 6.15 -24.31
C PHE A 33 1.40 7.50 -23.71
N PRO A 34 1.39 7.63 -22.37
CA PRO A 34 1.51 6.54 -21.41
C PRO A 34 0.28 5.60 -21.46
N ALA A 35 0.41 4.39 -20.91
CA ALA A 35 -0.71 3.57 -20.51
C ALA A 35 -1.61 4.35 -19.54
N TYR A 36 -2.92 4.22 -19.69
CA TYR A 36 -3.88 4.92 -18.83
C TYR A 36 -3.89 4.33 -17.40
N ARG A 37 -4.02 5.20 -16.39
CA ARG A 37 -3.83 4.93 -14.96
C ARG A 37 -4.95 5.62 -14.18
N VAL A 38 -6.03 4.88 -13.95
CA VAL A 38 -7.26 5.41 -13.40
C VAL A 38 -7.07 6.09 -12.03
N ASP A 39 -6.30 5.48 -11.12
CA ASP A 39 -6.15 6.02 -9.76
C ASP A 39 -5.26 7.26 -9.72
N LEU A 40 -4.19 7.27 -10.52
CA LEU A 40 -3.38 8.48 -10.70
C LEU A 40 -4.22 9.64 -11.23
N ASP A 41 -5.13 9.36 -12.18
CA ASP A 41 -5.99 10.38 -12.73
C ASP A 41 -6.95 10.95 -11.68
N VAL A 42 -7.56 10.09 -10.85
CA VAL A 42 -8.38 10.51 -9.70
C VAL A 42 -7.58 11.38 -8.72
N TYR A 43 -6.32 11.04 -8.43
CA TYR A 43 -5.46 11.87 -7.57
C TYR A 43 -5.20 13.26 -8.18
N ARG A 44 -4.96 13.30 -9.49
CA ARG A 44 -4.72 14.56 -10.21
C ARG A 44 -5.98 15.41 -10.26
N LEU A 45 -7.14 14.81 -10.52
CA LEU A 45 -8.43 15.50 -10.52
C LEU A 45 -8.77 16.07 -9.14
N GLY A 46 -8.63 15.28 -8.08
CA GLY A 46 -8.85 15.76 -6.71
C GLY A 46 -7.89 16.89 -6.34
N SER A 47 -6.59 16.73 -6.63
CA SER A 47 -5.61 17.77 -6.30
C SER A 47 -5.78 19.02 -7.17
N ALA A 48 -6.19 18.89 -8.43
CA ALA A 48 -6.55 20.02 -9.28
C ALA A 48 -7.81 20.73 -8.77
N ALA A 49 -8.80 20.00 -8.27
CA ALA A 49 -9.98 20.61 -7.65
C ALA A 49 -9.57 21.47 -6.45
N LEU A 50 -8.72 20.95 -5.56
CA LEU A 50 -8.15 21.70 -4.44
C LEU A 50 -7.43 22.98 -4.91
N LEU A 51 -6.54 22.86 -5.90
CA LEU A 51 -5.75 23.99 -6.42
C LEU A 51 -6.61 25.09 -7.05
N HIS A 52 -7.77 24.75 -7.61
CA HIS A 52 -8.71 25.70 -8.22
C HIS A 52 -9.83 26.13 -7.27
N GLY A 53 -9.77 25.77 -5.98
CA GLY A 53 -10.81 26.11 -5.00
C GLY A 53 -12.16 25.42 -5.23
N GLN A 54 -12.16 24.28 -5.91
CA GLN A 54 -13.33 23.43 -6.14
C GLN A 54 -13.46 22.37 -5.03
N ALA A 55 -14.68 21.90 -4.80
CA ALA A 55 -14.96 20.93 -3.73
C ALA A 55 -14.37 19.54 -4.02
N LEU A 56 -13.49 19.04 -3.14
CA LEU A 56 -12.86 17.71 -3.26
C LEU A 56 -13.86 16.56 -3.27
N TYR A 57 -14.90 16.66 -2.44
CA TYR A 57 -15.92 15.61 -2.30
C TYR A 57 -17.20 15.92 -3.09
N GLY A 58 -17.13 16.87 -4.02
CA GLY A 58 -18.20 17.18 -4.98
C GLY A 58 -18.17 16.28 -6.22
N THR A 59 -18.83 16.74 -7.27
CA THR A 59 -18.73 16.11 -8.60
C THR A 59 -17.41 16.52 -9.25
N LEU A 60 -16.49 15.58 -9.37
CA LEU A 60 -15.25 15.78 -10.12
C LEU A 60 -15.48 15.59 -11.62
N PRO A 61 -14.63 16.17 -12.48
CA PRO A 61 -14.64 15.86 -13.90
C PRO A 61 -14.48 14.35 -14.14
N PRO A 62 -15.03 13.80 -15.23
CA PRO A 62 -14.79 12.41 -15.57
C PRO A 62 -13.30 12.16 -15.81
N THR A 63 -12.87 10.95 -15.46
CA THR A 63 -11.54 10.44 -15.75
C THR A 63 -11.28 10.35 -17.25
N GLY A 64 -10.03 10.21 -17.66
CA GLY A 64 -9.62 10.10 -19.07
C GLY A 64 -10.20 8.90 -19.83
N ASP A 65 -10.74 7.91 -19.13
CA ASP A 65 -11.51 6.79 -19.68
C ASP A 65 -13.04 6.94 -19.53
N GLY A 66 -13.51 8.11 -19.10
CA GLY A 66 -14.92 8.49 -19.06
C GLY A 66 -15.67 8.12 -17.78
N GLN A 67 -14.98 7.60 -16.76
CA GLN A 67 -15.61 7.20 -15.49
C GLN A 67 -15.79 8.41 -14.56
N SER A 68 -16.89 8.44 -13.83
CA SER A 68 -17.11 9.43 -12.77
C SER A 68 -16.71 8.83 -11.42
N LEU A 69 -15.47 9.04 -11.01
CA LEU A 69 -14.92 8.50 -9.77
C LEU A 69 -14.77 9.59 -8.69
N LEU A 70 -14.91 9.17 -7.44
CA LEU A 70 -14.82 10.06 -6.28
C LEU A 70 -13.38 10.15 -5.76
N PHE A 71 -13.04 11.31 -5.17
CA PHE A 71 -11.89 11.39 -4.28
C PHE A 71 -12.24 10.78 -2.92
N THR A 72 -11.46 9.79 -2.48
CA THR A 72 -11.78 8.97 -1.30
C THR A 72 -10.80 9.16 -0.14
N TYR A 73 -9.75 9.95 -0.34
CA TYR A 73 -8.66 10.16 0.61
C TYR A 73 -8.92 11.41 1.48
N PRO A 74 -8.26 11.54 2.66
CA PRO A 74 -8.27 12.78 3.43
C PRO A 74 -7.76 13.98 2.61
N PRO A 75 -8.15 15.23 2.92
CA PRO A 75 -7.69 16.40 2.17
C PRO A 75 -6.18 16.60 2.18
N PHE A 76 -5.49 16.13 3.23
CA PHE A 76 -4.03 16.12 3.29
C PHE A 76 -3.41 15.36 2.11
N ALA A 77 -4.07 14.31 1.60
CA ALA A 77 -3.61 13.58 0.43
C ALA A 77 -3.61 14.46 -0.83
N ALA A 78 -4.65 15.27 -1.04
CA ALA A 78 -4.73 16.17 -2.20
C ALA A 78 -3.61 17.24 -2.15
N ILE A 79 -3.22 17.68 -0.95
CA ILE A 79 -2.08 18.60 -0.77
C ILE A 79 -0.76 17.92 -1.15
N VAL A 80 -0.51 16.70 -0.65
CA VAL A 80 0.72 15.94 -0.93
C VAL A 80 0.81 15.56 -2.42
N LEU A 81 -0.32 15.27 -3.06
CA LEU A 81 -0.40 14.82 -4.46
C LEU A 81 -0.54 15.97 -5.47
N ALA A 82 -0.71 17.22 -5.00
CA ALA A 82 -0.79 18.41 -5.84
C ALA A 82 0.32 18.55 -6.90
N PRO A 83 1.59 18.21 -6.63
CA PRO A 83 2.63 18.24 -7.67
C PRO A 83 2.30 17.38 -8.91
N LEU A 84 1.60 16.25 -8.73
CA LEU A 84 1.21 15.39 -9.85
C LEU A 84 0.13 16.03 -10.74
N ALA A 85 -0.73 16.87 -10.17
CA ALA A 85 -1.75 17.59 -10.91
C ALA A 85 -1.17 18.70 -11.81
N LEU A 86 -0.04 19.29 -11.40
CA LEU A 86 0.66 20.34 -12.15
C LEU A 86 1.44 19.81 -13.35
N LEU A 87 1.85 18.54 -13.31
CA LEU A 87 2.55 17.90 -14.41
C LEU A 87 1.58 17.53 -15.54
N PRO A 88 2.01 17.58 -16.82
CA PRO A 88 1.31 16.88 -17.90
C PRO A 88 1.09 15.40 -17.54
N TYR A 89 -0.02 14.80 -17.98
CA TYR A 89 -0.41 13.44 -17.58
C TYR A 89 0.70 12.41 -17.82
N TRP A 90 1.40 12.47 -18.96
CA TRP A 90 2.53 11.58 -19.26
C TRP A 90 3.69 11.70 -18.26
N ALA A 91 4.00 12.92 -17.83
CA ALA A 91 5.06 13.19 -16.89
C ALA A 91 4.67 12.73 -15.48
N ALA A 92 3.41 12.91 -15.09
CA ALA A 92 2.88 12.36 -13.83
C ALA A 92 2.93 10.82 -13.83
N CYS A 93 2.55 10.17 -14.93
CA CYS A 93 2.66 8.71 -15.08
C CYS A 93 4.10 8.22 -14.93
N LEU A 94 5.04 8.86 -15.63
CA LEU A 94 6.45 8.50 -15.56
C LEU A 94 7.02 8.74 -14.16
N ALA A 95 6.77 9.91 -13.56
CA ALA A 95 7.24 10.27 -12.25
C ALA A 95 6.75 9.30 -11.17
N LEU A 96 5.44 9.00 -11.14
CA LEU A 96 4.88 8.07 -10.16
C LEU A 96 5.38 6.65 -10.40
N THR A 97 5.53 6.19 -11.64
CA THR A 97 6.07 4.86 -11.94
C THR A 97 7.51 4.71 -11.42
N LEU A 98 8.37 5.70 -11.70
CA LEU A 98 9.76 5.70 -11.24
C LEU A 98 9.85 5.78 -9.71
N LEU A 99 9.00 6.59 -9.08
CA LEU A 99 8.90 6.68 -7.62
C LEU A 99 8.51 5.32 -7.02
N THR A 100 7.47 4.69 -7.55
CA THR A 100 6.96 3.39 -7.09
C THR A 100 8.04 2.30 -7.18
N LEU A 101 8.74 2.20 -8.30
CA LEU A 101 9.84 1.25 -8.49
C LEU A 101 11.03 1.52 -7.55
N GLY A 102 11.40 2.79 -7.40
CA GLY A 102 12.45 3.20 -6.46
C GLY A 102 12.11 2.87 -5.01
N LEU A 103 10.86 3.14 -4.59
CA LEU A 103 10.38 2.83 -3.24
C LEU A 103 10.28 1.33 -3.00
N LEU A 104 9.87 0.54 -4.00
CA LEU A 104 9.90 -0.92 -3.90
C LEU A 104 11.33 -1.43 -3.68
N ALA A 105 12.31 -0.90 -4.42
CA ALA A 105 13.72 -1.24 -4.19
C ALA A 105 14.20 -0.85 -2.78
N VAL A 106 13.80 0.31 -2.27
CA VAL A 106 14.09 0.76 -0.89
C VAL A 106 13.47 -0.17 0.15
N VAL A 107 12.21 -0.60 -0.05
CA VAL A 107 11.53 -1.59 0.80
C VAL A 107 12.30 -2.90 0.82
N LEU A 108 12.69 -3.43 -0.35
CA LEU A 108 13.46 -4.66 -0.45
C LEU A 108 14.79 -4.57 0.28
N VAL A 109 15.55 -3.48 0.10
CA VAL A 109 16.81 -3.25 0.83
C VAL A 109 16.58 -3.22 2.33
N THR A 110 15.55 -2.50 2.78
CA THR A 110 15.22 -2.33 4.20
C THR A 110 14.83 -3.66 4.84
N VAL A 111 13.94 -4.42 4.19
CA VAL A 111 13.51 -5.74 4.66
C VAL A 111 14.67 -6.73 4.69
N LEU A 112 15.52 -6.77 3.65
CA LEU A 112 16.71 -7.64 3.64
C LEU A 112 17.64 -7.31 4.81
N ARG A 113 17.92 -6.02 5.07
CA ARG A 113 18.77 -5.60 6.19
C ARG A 113 18.15 -5.96 7.54
N ALA A 114 16.85 -5.74 7.71
CA ALA A 114 16.12 -6.12 8.93
C ALA A 114 16.13 -7.63 9.19
N LEU A 115 16.19 -8.44 8.13
CA LEU A 115 16.34 -9.89 8.20
C LEU A 115 17.80 -10.36 8.37
N GLY A 116 18.77 -9.44 8.49
CA GLY A 116 20.20 -9.78 8.59
C GLY A 116 20.80 -10.31 7.28
N LEU A 117 20.14 -10.05 6.15
CA LEU A 117 20.51 -10.54 4.82
C LEU A 117 21.32 -9.50 4.04
N ARG A 118 22.25 -9.97 3.20
CA ARG A 118 22.98 -9.11 2.26
C ARG A 118 21.99 -8.44 1.28
N SER A 119 22.13 -7.13 1.10
CA SER A 119 21.30 -6.26 0.24
C SER A 119 22.11 -5.70 -0.94
N ASP A 120 22.90 -6.55 -1.61
CA ASP A 120 23.64 -6.14 -2.80
C ASP A 120 22.70 -5.93 -4.02
N TRP A 121 23.17 -5.14 -4.98
CA TRP A 121 22.38 -4.72 -6.13
C TRP A 121 21.85 -5.89 -6.98
N ARG A 122 22.55 -7.05 -7.01
CA ARG A 122 22.08 -8.21 -7.79
C ARG A 122 20.86 -8.82 -7.14
N ARG A 123 20.96 -9.06 -5.82
CA ARG A 123 19.86 -9.62 -5.05
C ARG A 123 18.64 -8.69 -5.07
N VAL A 124 18.87 -7.39 -4.87
CA VAL A 124 17.79 -6.39 -4.94
C VAL A 124 17.18 -6.36 -6.34
N GLY A 125 17.98 -6.36 -7.41
CA GLY A 125 17.47 -6.37 -8.78
C GLY A 125 16.65 -7.60 -9.11
N VAL A 126 17.07 -8.80 -8.68
CA VAL A 126 16.28 -10.03 -8.86
C VAL A 126 14.98 -10.00 -8.06
N LEU A 127 15.03 -9.56 -6.80
CA LEU A 127 13.83 -9.47 -5.96
C LEU A 127 12.87 -8.38 -6.43
N LEU A 128 13.39 -7.32 -7.05
CA LEU A 128 12.58 -6.26 -7.64
C LEU A 128 11.74 -6.83 -8.80
N LEU A 129 12.38 -7.50 -9.75
CA LEU A 129 11.69 -8.20 -10.85
C LEU A 129 10.69 -9.24 -10.33
N ALA A 130 11.05 -9.98 -9.28
CA ALA A 130 10.15 -10.97 -8.67
C ALA A 130 8.96 -10.34 -7.91
N ALA A 131 9.14 -9.16 -7.33
CA ALA A 131 8.07 -8.44 -6.65
C ALA A 131 7.10 -7.80 -7.66
N GLU A 132 7.60 -7.34 -8.81
CA GLU A 132 6.81 -6.71 -9.87
C GLU A 132 5.81 -7.65 -10.55
N VAL A 133 6.03 -8.96 -10.47
CA VAL A 133 5.08 -9.97 -10.98
C VAL A 133 4.02 -10.35 -9.95
N LEU A 134 4.11 -9.88 -8.70
CA LEU A 134 3.04 -10.08 -7.72
C LEU A 134 1.85 -9.19 -8.11
N GLU A 135 0.65 -9.76 -8.18
CA GLU A 135 -0.59 -9.08 -8.56
C GLU A 135 -0.78 -7.75 -7.81
N PRO A 136 -0.57 -7.63 -6.49
CA PRO A 136 -0.80 -6.35 -5.81
C PRO A 136 0.16 -5.24 -6.24
N VAL A 137 1.42 -5.61 -6.53
CA VAL A 137 2.45 -4.68 -7.01
C VAL A 137 2.17 -4.31 -8.47
N LEU A 138 1.85 -5.30 -9.29
CA LEU A 138 1.49 -5.11 -10.69
C LEU A 138 0.26 -4.21 -10.83
N ARG A 139 -0.78 -4.47 -10.03
CA ARG A 139 -2.00 -3.66 -9.97
C ARG A 139 -1.70 -2.24 -9.50
N THR A 140 -0.80 -2.07 -8.53
CA THR A 140 -0.34 -0.75 -8.08
C THR A 140 0.31 0.04 -9.21
N LEU A 141 1.21 -0.61 -9.96
CA LEU A 141 1.89 0.00 -11.10
C LEU A 141 0.91 0.38 -12.21
N TYR A 142 0.01 -0.53 -12.61
CA TYR A 142 -0.96 -0.28 -13.68
C TYR A 142 -1.92 0.85 -13.34
N ALA A 143 -2.51 0.82 -12.13
CA ALA A 143 -3.51 1.80 -11.75
C ALA A 143 -2.89 3.15 -11.36
N GLY A 144 -1.59 3.20 -11.04
CA GLY A 144 -0.93 4.39 -10.54
C GLY A 144 -1.27 4.67 -9.09
N GLN A 145 -1.31 3.62 -8.26
CA GLN A 145 -1.63 3.70 -6.84
C GLN A 145 -0.44 4.15 -5.98
N ILE A 146 -0.76 4.74 -4.83
CA ILE A 146 0.23 5.21 -3.84
C ILE A 146 0.51 4.19 -2.73
N ASP A 147 -0.05 2.99 -2.75
CA ASP A 147 0.11 2.04 -1.64
C ASP A 147 1.57 1.60 -1.42
N LEU A 148 2.40 1.56 -2.46
CA LEU A 148 3.84 1.32 -2.29
C LEU A 148 4.58 2.49 -1.60
N LEU A 149 4.09 3.72 -1.75
CA LEU A 149 4.57 4.86 -0.97
C LEU A 149 4.22 4.69 0.51
N LEU A 150 2.98 4.30 0.80
CA LEU A 150 2.53 4.04 2.18
C LEU A 150 3.29 2.87 2.80
N LEU A 151 3.46 1.77 2.04
CA LEU A 151 4.28 0.62 2.45
C LEU A 151 5.70 1.07 2.82
N ALA A 152 6.34 1.85 1.96
CA ALA A 152 7.70 2.32 2.18
C ALA A 152 7.82 3.18 3.43
N LEU A 153 6.88 4.12 3.65
CA LEU A 153 6.85 4.95 4.86
C LEU A 153 6.79 4.09 6.13
N VAL A 154 5.87 3.11 6.18
CA VAL A 154 5.73 2.24 7.35
C VAL A 154 6.92 1.31 7.53
N VAL A 155 7.41 0.68 6.45
CA VAL A 155 8.58 -0.20 6.49
C VAL A 155 9.81 0.55 6.99
N LEU A 156 10.04 1.77 6.52
CA LEU A 156 11.15 2.60 6.96
C LEU A 156 11.00 3.00 8.44
N ASP A 157 9.79 3.33 8.90
CA ASP A 157 9.54 3.71 10.29
C ASP A 157 9.78 2.57 11.28
N VAL A 158 9.46 1.35 10.86
CA VAL A 158 9.50 0.17 11.73
C VAL A 158 10.83 -0.57 11.65
N LEU A 159 11.35 -0.80 10.44
CA LEU A 159 12.44 -1.75 10.19
C LEU A 159 13.83 -1.11 10.05
N VAL A 160 13.94 0.20 9.84
CA VAL A 160 15.24 0.88 9.94
C VAL A 160 15.69 0.84 11.39
N ASP A 161 16.91 0.35 11.65
CA ASP A 161 17.42 0.15 13.01
C ASP A 161 17.67 1.48 13.73
N THR A 162 18.42 2.37 13.08
CA THR A 162 18.79 3.72 13.55
C THR A 162 18.27 4.81 12.61
N PRO A 163 16.95 5.10 12.62
CA PRO A 163 16.37 6.12 11.75
C PRO A 163 16.85 7.53 12.16
N ARG A 164 16.98 8.43 11.16
CA ARG A 164 17.30 9.85 11.38
C ARG A 164 16.07 10.69 11.76
N TRP A 165 14.90 10.06 11.82
CA TRP A 165 13.62 10.66 12.21
C TRP A 165 13.11 9.96 13.48
N PRO A 166 12.24 10.60 14.27
CA PRO A 166 11.60 9.94 15.39
C PRO A 166 10.65 8.85 14.87
N ARG A 167 10.77 7.64 15.42
CA ARG A 167 9.87 6.52 15.07
C ARG A 167 8.42 6.94 15.28
N GLY A 168 7.55 6.58 14.36
CA GLY A 168 6.13 6.95 14.34
C GLY A 168 5.83 8.12 13.41
N LEU A 169 6.83 8.95 13.06
CA LEU A 169 6.63 10.08 12.15
C LEU A 169 6.08 9.63 10.79
N LEU A 170 6.70 8.62 10.17
CA LEU A 170 6.34 8.21 8.82
C LEU A 170 4.98 7.49 8.80
N ILE A 171 4.68 6.68 9.83
CA ILE A 171 3.35 6.08 10.00
C ILE A 171 2.27 7.15 10.17
N GLY A 172 2.53 8.19 10.97
CA GLY A 172 1.59 9.29 11.17
C GLY A 172 1.31 10.06 9.86
N LEU A 173 2.35 10.34 9.07
CA LEU A 173 2.20 10.93 7.73
C LEU A 173 1.44 10.01 6.78
N ALA A 174 1.77 8.71 6.76
CA ALA A 174 1.09 7.75 5.92
C ALA A 174 -0.41 7.66 6.26
N ALA A 175 -0.75 7.65 7.55
CA ALA A 175 -2.12 7.67 8.05
C ALA A 175 -2.90 8.95 7.67
N ALA A 176 -2.21 10.08 7.58
CA ALA A 176 -2.82 11.34 7.16
C ALA A 176 -3.07 11.38 5.65
N VAL A 177 -2.25 10.66 4.85
CA VAL A 177 -2.46 10.53 3.39
C VAL A 177 -3.57 9.52 3.08
N LYS A 178 -3.63 8.39 3.79
CA LYS A 178 -4.68 7.37 3.66
C LYS A 178 -4.90 6.81 5.05
N LEU A 179 -6.12 6.65 5.54
CA LEU A 179 -6.33 6.25 6.94
C LEU A 179 -5.81 4.83 7.27
N THR A 180 -5.65 3.97 6.27
CA THR A 180 -5.32 2.54 6.45
C THR A 180 -4.03 2.25 7.24
N PRO A 181 -2.92 3.00 7.12
CA PRO A 181 -1.72 2.79 7.94
C PRO A 181 -1.90 3.12 9.43
N ALA A 182 -3.02 3.73 9.84
CA ALA A 182 -3.31 3.91 11.27
C ALA A 182 -3.36 2.57 12.04
N VAL A 183 -3.61 1.45 11.36
CA VAL A 183 -3.52 0.11 11.98
C VAL A 183 -2.12 -0.20 12.53
N PHE A 184 -1.07 0.46 12.06
CA PHE A 184 0.29 0.28 12.58
C PHE A 184 0.53 0.96 13.93
N LEU A 185 -0.41 1.77 14.45
CA LEU A 185 -0.37 2.14 15.87
C LEU A 185 -0.47 0.90 16.77
N LEU A 186 -1.25 -0.11 16.37
CA LEU A 186 -1.33 -1.39 17.09
C LEU A 186 0.05 -2.05 17.24
N TYR A 187 0.90 -1.96 16.21
CA TYR A 187 2.25 -2.50 16.25
C TYR A 187 3.08 -1.86 17.38
N PHE A 188 3.08 -0.53 17.49
CA PHE A 188 3.81 0.16 18.56
C PHE A 188 3.24 -0.10 19.94
N LEU A 189 1.91 -0.16 20.07
CA LEU A 189 1.24 -0.52 21.32
C LEU A 189 1.65 -1.93 21.78
N LEU A 190 1.67 -2.91 20.87
CA LEU A 190 2.07 -4.28 21.19
C LEU A 190 3.58 -4.41 21.43
N ARG A 191 4.40 -3.58 20.79
CA ARG A 191 5.84 -3.44 21.06
C ARG A 191 6.13 -2.68 22.37
N ARG A 192 5.11 -2.08 22.99
CA ARG A 192 5.21 -1.17 24.15
C ARG A 192 6.08 0.06 23.89
N ASP A 193 6.13 0.51 22.64
CA ASP A 193 6.82 1.74 22.25
C ASP A 193 5.85 2.93 22.29
N GLY A 194 5.57 3.39 23.51
CA GLY A 194 4.63 4.51 23.74
C GLY A 194 5.10 5.82 23.09
N ARG A 195 6.42 6.03 22.98
CA ARG A 195 6.98 7.23 22.33
C ARG A 195 6.68 7.23 20.84
N ALA A 196 6.88 6.09 20.17
CA ALA A 196 6.56 5.98 18.75
C ALA A 196 5.05 6.08 18.48
N ALA A 197 4.21 5.48 19.34
CA ALA A 197 2.77 5.63 19.25
C ALA A 197 2.31 7.09 19.38
N VAL A 198 2.82 7.83 20.37
CA VAL A 198 2.52 9.26 20.55
C VAL A 198 3.02 10.08 19.37
N THR A 199 4.23 9.82 18.88
CA THR A 199 4.79 10.50 17.70
C THR A 199 3.91 10.30 16.48
N ALA A 200 3.41 9.08 16.25
CA ALA A 200 2.49 8.79 15.14
C ALA A 200 1.18 9.57 15.25
N VAL A 201 0.57 9.60 16.44
CA VAL A 201 -0.67 10.37 16.69
C VAL A 201 -0.43 11.86 16.46
N VAL A 202 0.61 12.44 17.07
CA VAL A 202 0.92 13.87 16.93
C VAL A 202 1.19 14.24 15.47
N THR A 203 1.94 13.42 14.76
CA THR A 203 2.24 13.66 13.34
C THR A 203 1.00 13.58 12.47
N PHE A 204 0.15 12.58 12.69
CA PHE A 204 -1.14 12.44 12.01
C PHE A 204 -2.04 13.66 12.26
N LEU A 205 -2.15 14.11 13.52
CA LEU A 205 -2.94 15.27 13.88
C LEU A 205 -2.38 16.57 13.27
N ALA A 206 -1.06 16.76 13.27
CA ALA A 206 -0.43 17.92 12.66
C ALA A 206 -0.63 17.97 11.14
N ALA A 207 -0.48 16.84 10.45
CA ALA A 207 -0.74 16.73 9.02
C ALA A 207 -2.22 16.94 8.69
N THR A 208 -3.11 16.37 9.50
CA THR A 208 -4.57 16.57 9.36
C THR A 208 -4.95 18.03 9.60
N ALA A 209 -4.32 18.70 10.57
CA ALA A 209 -4.51 20.13 10.83
C ALA A 209 -4.08 20.97 9.62
N LEU A 210 -3.00 20.61 8.92
CA LEU A 210 -2.65 21.26 7.65
C LEU A 210 -3.73 21.07 6.59
N GLY A 211 -4.36 19.89 6.55
CA GLY A 211 -5.58 19.64 5.75
C GLY A 211 -6.70 20.62 6.08
N PHE A 212 -7.01 20.84 7.36
CA PHE A 212 -8.01 21.83 7.78
C PHE A 212 -7.63 23.27 7.43
N LEU A 213 -6.34 23.62 7.53
CA LEU A 213 -5.86 24.96 7.20
C LEU A 213 -5.98 25.28 5.71
N LEU A 214 -5.69 24.31 4.83
CA LEU A 214 -5.65 24.51 3.38
C LEU A 214 -6.94 24.09 2.66
N ALA A 215 -7.75 23.23 3.28
CA ALA A 215 -8.96 22.65 2.71
C ALA A 215 -10.06 22.51 3.77
N GLY A 216 -10.40 23.60 4.48
CA GLY A 216 -11.25 23.58 5.68
C GLY A 216 -12.63 22.96 5.47
N ALA A 217 -13.40 23.45 4.50
CA ALA A 217 -14.76 22.94 4.24
C ALA A 217 -14.76 21.45 3.82
N ASP A 218 -13.81 21.08 2.96
CA ASP A 218 -13.63 19.69 2.54
C ASP A 218 -13.16 18.80 3.71
N SER A 219 -12.32 19.31 4.61
CA SER A 219 -11.91 18.60 5.83
C SER A 219 -13.09 18.32 6.74
N VAL A 220 -13.96 19.30 6.98
CA VAL A 220 -15.20 19.06 7.73
C VAL A 220 -16.03 17.97 7.07
N ARG A 221 -16.26 18.07 5.75
CA ARG A 221 -17.07 17.11 5.00
C ARG A 221 -16.47 15.69 5.00
N TYR A 222 -15.15 15.57 4.92
CA TYR A 222 -14.46 14.28 4.98
C TYR A 222 -14.68 13.60 6.33
N TRP A 223 -14.33 14.29 7.41
CA TRP A 223 -14.29 13.70 8.76
C TRP A 223 -15.68 13.47 9.36
N THR A 224 -16.70 14.25 8.95
CA THR A 224 -18.08 14.09 9.48
C THR A 224 -18.99 13.25 8.60
N GLY A 225 -18.67 13.08 7.31
CA GLY A 225 -19.54 12.36 6.36
C GLY A 225 -18.80 11.36 5.49
N ALA A 226 -17.92 11.86 4.60
CA ALA A 226 -17.37 11.04 3.52
C ALA A 226 -16.52 9.84 4.01
N LEU A 227 -15.95 9.90 5.21
CA LEU A 227 -15.23 8.78 5.80
C LEU A 227 -16.16 7.63 6.22
N TRP A 228 -17.38 7.94 6.66
CA TRP A 228 -18.33 6.98 7.24
C TRP A 228 -19.24 6.34 6.20
N ASP A 229 -19.41 6.99 5.06
CA ASP A 229 -20.11 6.44 3.90
C ASP A 229 -19.15 5.57 3.08
N THR A 230 -18.96 4.32 3.51
CA THR A 230 -18.10 3.36 2.80
C THR A 230 -18.74 2.86 1.50
N GLY A 231 -20.07 2.87 1.40
CA GLY A 231 -20.81 2.44 0.22
C GLY A 231 -20.52 3.29 -1.02
N ARG A 232 -20.18 4.57 -0.84
CA ARG A 232 -19.79 5.47 -1.96
C ARG A 232 -18.50 5.05 -2.67
N VAL A 233 -17.63 4.28 -2.00
CA VAL A 233 -16.26 4.00 -2.47
C VAL A 233 -16.23 2.80 -3.40
N GLY A 234 -17.07 1.80 -3.14
CA GLY A 234 -17.17 0.60 -3.98
C GLY A 234 -18.13 -0.42 -3.41
N GLU A 235 -18.66 -1.26 -4.30
CA GLU A 235 -19.55 -2.35 -3.89
C GLU A 235 -18.78 -3.46 -3.17
N PRO A 236 -19.25 -3.95 -2.01
CA PRO A 236 -18.60 -5.06 -1.30
C PRO A 236 -18.50 -6.35 -2.13
N THR A 237 -19.35 -6.52 -3.13
CA THR A 237 -19.35 -7.67 -4.06
C THR A 237 -18.24 -7.59 -5.10
N TYR A 238 -17.55 -6.46 -5.23
CA TYR A 238 -16.45 -6.30 -6.18
C TYR A 238 -15.37 -7.37 -5.95
N ALA A 239 -15.05 -8.13 -6.99
CA ALA A 239 -14.11 -9.24 -6.91
C ALA A 239 -12.70 -8.81 -6.43
N GLY A 240 -12.32 -7.56 -6.69
CA GLY A 240 -11.04 -7.03 -6.22
C GLY A 240 -11.00 -6.74 -4.73
N ASP A 241 -12.13 -6.69 -4.01
CA ASP A 241 -12.13 -6.47 -2.56
C ASP A 241 -11.82 -7.76 -1.80
N GLN A 242 -10.64 -7.85 -1.19
CA GLN A 242 -10.18 -9.00 -0.43
C GLN A 242 -10.34 -8.81 1.09
N SER A 243 -11.23 -7.92 1.52
CA SER A 243 -11.64 -7.80 2.93
C SER A 243 -12.53 -8.96 3.39
N LEU A 244 -12.66 -9.15 4.71
CA LEU A 244 -13.65 -10.08 5.27
C LEU A 244 -15.10 -9.67 4.92
N LEU A 245 -15.37 -8.37 4.85
CA LEU A 245 -16.69 -7.86 4.49
C LEU A 245 -17.02 -8.21 3.03
N GLY A 246 -16.07 -8.00 2.12
CA GLY A 246 -16.21 -8.37 0.71
C GLY A 246 -16.35 -9.89 0.53
N LEU A 247 -15.62 -10.69 1.31
CA LEU A 247 -15.79 -12.14 1.32
C LEU A 247 -17.22 -12.54 1.71
N LEU A 248 -17.77 -12.00 2.80
CA LEU A 248 -19.15 -12.28 3.23
C LEU A 248 -20.16 -11.85 2.17
N ALA A 249 -19.97 -10.69 1.56
CA ALA A 249 -20.84 -10.19 0.50
C ALA A 249 -20.84 -11.13 -0.73
N ARG A 250 -19.67 -11.60 -1.16
CA ARG A 250 -19.53 -12.57 -2.27
C ARG A 250 -20.00 -13.97 -1.91
N ALA A 251 -19.96 -14.35 -0.64
CA ALA A 251 -20.53 -15.60 -0.14
C ALA A 251 -22.06 -15.58 -0.07
N GLY A 252 -22.71 -14.48 -0.47
CA GLY A 252 -24.17 -14.36 -0.52
C GLY A 252 -24.81 -13.96 0.81
N VAL A 253 -24.04 -13.50 1.79
CA VAL A 253 -24.60 -12.99 3.06
C VAL A 253 -25.42 -11.72 2.76
N PRO A 254 -26.73 -11.69 3.11
CA PRO A 254 -27.60 -10.53 2.84
C PRO A 254 -27.10 -9.26 3.55
N PRO A 255 -27.25 -8.06 2.94
CA PRO A 255 -26.79 -6.80 3.51
C PRO A 255 -27.15 -6.59 4.99
N GLU A 256 -28.38 -6.90 5.38
CA GLU A 256 -28.93 -6.79 6.73
C GLU A 256 -28.25 -7.70 7.76
N ALA A 257 -27.67 -8.82 7.32
CA ALA A 257 -26.98 -9.78 8.17
C ALA A 257 -25.45 -9.59 8.18
N ARG A 258 -24.88 -8.86 7.21
CA ARG A 258 -23.42 -8.76 7.02
C ARG A 258 -22.70 -8.25 8.27
N THR A 259 -23.19 -7.18 8.90
CA THR A 259 -22.54 -6.61 10.09
C THR A 259 -22.52 -7.60 11.26
N ALA A 260 -23.59 -8.36 11.46
CA ALA A 260 -23.70 -9.35 12.53
C ALA A 260 -22.70 -10.51 12.37
N TRP A 261 -22.37 -10.89 11.12
CA TRP A 261 -21.33 -11.89 10.83
C TRP A 261 -19.93 -11.29 10.81
N TRP A 262 -19.78 -10.07 10.32
CA TRP A 262 -18.50 -9.41 10.15
C TRP A 262 -17.85 -9.05 11.48
N LEU A 263 -18.59 -8.51 12.45
CA LEU A 263 -18.03 -8.08 13.74
C LEU A 263 -17.36 -9.22 14.54
N PRO A 264 -17.98 -10.42 14.69
CA PRO A 264 -17.32 -11.55 15.33
C PRO A 264 -16.06 -12.01 14.60
N LEU A 265 -16.08 -12.05 13.26
CA LEU A 265 -14.90 -12.43 12.46
C LEU A 265 -13.77 -11.42 12.60
N VAL A 266 -14.10 -10.12 12.61
CA VAL A 266 -13.15 -9.04 12.90
C VAL A 266 -12.53 -9.24 14.29
N ALA A 267 -13.34 -9.51 15.32
CA ALA A 267 -12.84 -9.75 16.67
C ALA A 267 -11.86 -10.93 16.72
N VAL A 268 -12.19 -12.05 16.06
CA VAL A 268 -11.31 -13.22 15.95
C VAL A 268 -10.00 -12.85 15.26
N VAL A 269 -10.04 -12.15 14.12
CA VAL A 269 -8.84 -11.73 13.41
C VAL A 269 -7.99 -10.76 14.22
N LEU A 270 -8.59 -9.81 14.94
CA LEU A 270 -7.86 -8.89 15.82
C LEU A 270 -7.17 -9.62 16.96
N VAL A 271 -7.82 -10.61 17.59
CA VAL A 271 -7.22 -11.44 18.65
C VAL A 271 -6.05 -12.24 18.09
N LEU A 272 -6.23 -12.92 16.96
CA LEU A 272 -5.17 -13.71 16.31
C LEU A 272 -4.01 -12.83 15.86
N THR A 273 -4.29 -11.64 15.33
CA THR A 273 -3.29 -10.65 14.94
C THR A 273 -2.49 -10.18 16.14
N ALA A 274 -3.17 -9.72 17.21
CA ALA A 274 -2.49 -9.24 18.41
C ALA A 274 -1.66 -10.34 19.08
N TRP A 275 -2.18 -11.57 19.14
CA TRP A 275 -1.47 -12.73 19.66
C TRP A 275 -0.25 -13.09 18.80
N GLY A 276 -0.41 -13.16 17.48
CA GLY A 276 0.66 -13.48 16.55
C GLY A 276 1.76 -12.43 16.55
N VAL A 277 1.40 -11.14 16.52
CA VAL A 277 2.33 -10.01 16.62
C VAL A 277 3.11 -10.06 17.94
N ARG A 278 2.44 -10.28 19.08
CA ARG A 278 3.13 -10.41 20.38
C ARG A 278 4.14 -11.56 20.38
N ARG A 279 3.78 -12.71 19.82
CA ARG A 279 4.68 -13.87 19.73
C ARG A 279 5.86 -13.62 18.80
N ALA A 280 5.62 -13.02 17.64
CA ALA A 280 6.67 -12.66 16.71
C ALA A 280 7.64 -11.64 17.33
N LEU A 281 7.12 -10.59 17.99
CA LEU A 281 7.94 -9.61 18.70
C LEU A 281 8.75 -10.24 19.84
N ALA A 282 8.15 -11.13 20.64
CA ALA A 282 8.85 -11.85 21.71
C ALA A 282 9.98 -12.76 21.17
N ALA A 283 9.85 -13.24 19.93
CA ALA A 283 10.86 -14.03 19.24
C ALA A 283 11.89 -13.18 18.46
N GLY A 284 11.80 -11.85 18.51
CA GLY A 284 12.66 -10.95 17.72
C GLY A 284 12.32 -10.89 16.22
N GLU A 285 11.20 -11.48 15.80
CA GLU A 285 10.77 -11.57 14.40
C GLU A 285 9.98 -10.32 13.98
N THR A 286 10.65 -9.17 13.92
CA THR A 286 10.03 -7.84 13.67
C THR A 286 9.35 -7.75 12.31
N THR A 287 9.94 -8.30 11.24
CA THR A 287 9.37 -8.34 9.89
C THR A 287 8.10 -9.19 9.85
N VAL A 288 8.08 -10.32 10.56
CA VAL A 288 6.89 -11.19 10.65
C VAL A 288 5.79 -10.51 11.45
N ALA A 289 6.13 -9.86 12.55
CA ALA A 289 5.20 -9.05 13.34
C ALA A 289 4.58 -7.92 12.50
N LEU A 290 5.39 -7.22 11.70
CA LEU A 290 4.90 -6.17 10.79
C LEU A 290 3.93 -6.74 9.75
N GLY A 291 4.30 -7.85 9.11
CA GLY A 291 3.46 -8.53 8.12
C GLY A 291 2.13 -9.04 8.70
N LEU A 292 2.15 -9.62 9.91
CA LEU A 292 0.94 -10.05 10.61
C LEU A 292 -0.01 -8.88 10.90
N ASN A 293 0.54 -7.74 11.35
CA ASN A 293 -0.26 -6.54 11.59
C ASN A 293 -0.90 -6.02 10.29
N ALA A 294 -0.16 -6.02 9.19
CA ALA A 294 -0.66 -5.61 7.88
C ALA A 294 -1.79 -6.53 7.39
N VAL A 295 -1.59 -7.85 7.42
CA VAL A 295 -2.61 -8.83 7.02
C VAL A 295 -3.87 -8.71 7.89
N GLY A 296 -3.71 -8.60 9.20
CA GLY A 296 -4.83 -8.37 10.13
C GLY A 296 -5.61 -7.11 9.75
N GLY A 297 -4.91 -5.98 9.54
CA GLY A 297 -5.53 -4.72 9.14
C GLY A 297 -6.29 -4.79 7.82
N LEU A 298 -5.72 -5.47 6.81
CA LEU A 298 -6.38 -5.65 5.51
C LEU A 298 -7.64 -6.52 5.62
N LEU A 299 -7.60 -7.58 6.42
CA LEU A 299 -8.77 -8.46 6.61
C LEU A 299 -9.92 -7.74 7.33
N VAL A 300 -9.61 -6.92 8.34
CA VAL A 300 -10.64 -6.22 9.14
C VAL A 300 -11.11 -4.90 8.55
N SER A 301 -10.39 -4.35 7.57
CA SER A 301 -10.84 -3.16 6.84
C SER A 301 -12.18 -3.46 6.15
N PRO A 302 -13.12 -2.49 6.07
CA PRO A 302 -14.35 -2.69 5.31
C PRO A 302 -14.10 -2.83 3.80
N ILE A 303 -12.98 -2.31 3.29
CA ILE A 303 -12.57 -2.41 1.88
C ILE A 303 -11.05 -2.65 1.83
N SER A 304 -10.64 -3.71 1.14
CA SER A 304 -9.23 -4.06 0.90
C SER A 304 -9.04 -4.53 -0.53
N TRP A 305 -8.96 -3.59 -1.48
CA TRP A 305 -8.67 -3.90 -2.88
C TRP A 305 -7.36 -4.65 -3.04
N THR A 306 -7.22 -5.43 -4.12
CA THR A 306 -6.05 -6.30 -4.34
C THR A 306 -4.72 -5.56 -4.25
N HIS A 307 -4.62 -4.35 -4.79
CA HIS A 307 -3.42 -3.51 -4.70
C HIS A 307 -3.09 -3.02 -3.27
N HIS A 308 -4.05 -3.03 -2.33
CA HIS A 308 -3.73 -2.78 -0.91
C HIS A 308 -2.84 -3.88 -0.32
N TRP A 309 -2.78 -5.07 -0.95
CA TRP A 309 -1.98 -6.21 -0.50
C TRP A 309 -0.50 -6.16 -0.94
N VAL A 310 0.03 -4.99 -1.34
CA VAL A 310 1.49 -4.79 -1.60
C VAL A 310 2.39 -5.23 -0.43
N TRP A 311 1.81 -5.35 0.77
CA TRP A 311 2.40 -6.00 1.94
C TRP A 311 2.87 -7.44 1.71
N ALA A 312 2.36 -8.12 0.67
CA ALA A 312 2.82 -9.42 0.23
C ALA A 312 4.34 -9.47 0.07
N VAL A 313 4.98 -8.39 -0.38
CA VAL A 313 6.45 -8.31 -0.49
C VAL A 313 7.14 -8.54 0.86
N VAL A 314 6.66 -7.85 1.91
CA VAL A 314 7.22 -7.95 3.27
C VAL A 314 6.88 -9.28 3.91
N VAL A 315 5.62 -9.72 3.76
CA VAL A 315 5.12 -10.98 4.31
C VAL A 315 5.90 -12.17 3.70
N LEU A 316 5.95 -12.29 2.38
CA LEU A 316 6.61 -13.42 1.72
C LEU A 316 8.10 -13.48 2.07
N LEU A 317 8.81 -12.34 2.08
CA LEU A 317 10.22 -12.31 2.47
C LEU A 317 10.45 -12.70 3.93
N GLY A 318 9.65 -12.15 4.86
CA GLY A 318 9.77 -12.46 6.28
C GLY A 318 9.48 -13.93 6.58
N TRP A 319 8.41 -14.48 6.00
CA TRP A 319 8.01 -15.86 6.18
C TRP A 319 8.96 -16.85 5.50
N ALA A 320 9.45 -16.55 4.29
CA ALA A 320 10.46 -17.37 3.61
C ALA A 320 11.76 -17.46 4.42
N GLU A 321 12.22 -16.33 4.97
CA GLU A 321 13.41 -16.29 5.81
C GLU A 321 13.20 -17.02 7.15
N LEU A 322 12.03 -16.88 7.77
CA LEU A 322 11.67 -17.64 8.97
C LEU A 322 11.64 -19.16 8.68
N ALA A 323 11.04 -19.57 7.57
CA ALA A 323 11.00 -20.96 7.13
C ALA A 323 12.42 -21.52 6.92
N ARG A 324 13.29 -20.74 6.28
CA ARG A 324 14.69 -21.11 6.03
C ARG A 324 15.48 -21.28 7.32
N ARG A 325 15.36 -20.34 8.27
CA ARG A 325 16.08 -20.38 9.56
C ARG A 325 15.58 -21.50 10.47
N THR A 326 14.27 -21.69 10.56
CA THR A 326 13.66 -22.67 11.48
C THR A 326 13.53 -24.07 10.89
N ARG A 327 13.70 -24.23 9.57
CA ARG A 327 13.47 -25.47 8.81
C ARG A 327 12.08 -26.10 9.02
N ARG A 328 11.10 -25.30 9.45
CA ARG A 328 9.73 -25.77 9.70
C ARG A 328 8.96 -25.87 8.39
N ARG A 329 8.63 -27.09 7.98
CA ARG A 329 7.87 -27.36 6.74
C ARG A 329 6.54 -26.61 6.68
N GLY A 330 5.81 -26.49 7.79
CA GLY A 330 4.54 -25.74 7.82
C GLY A 330 4.70 -24.26 7.45
N VAL A 331 5.76 -23.61 7.94
CA VAL A 331 6.06 -22.20 7.60
C VAL A 331 6.45 -22.06 6.12
N ALA A 332 7.22 -23.03 5.61
CA ALA A 332 7.60 -23.08 4.19
C ALA A 332 6.38 -23.26 3.27
N VAL A 333 5.45 -24.14 3.64
CA VAL A 333 4.20 -24.36 2.88
C VAL A 333 3.35 -23.10 2.88
N LEU A 334 3.20 -22.41 4.01
CA LEU A 334 2.47 -21.15 4.08
C LEU A 334 3.10 -20.06 3.20
N ALA A 335 4.42 -19.91 3.25
CA ALA A 335 5.13 -18.95 2.40
C ALA A 335 4.98 -19.28 0.91
N GLY A 336 5.11 -20.57 0.54
CA GLY A 336 4.95 -21.03 -0.83
C GLY A 336 3.53 -20.86 -1.36
N ALA A 337 2.52 -21.22 -0.57
CA ALA A 337 1.11 -21.05 -0.92
C ALA A 337 0.76 -19.56 -1.10
N GLY A 338 1.26 -18.69 -0.21
CA GLY A 338 1.10 -17.24 -0.37
C GLY A 338 1.76 -16.72 -1.65
N ALA A 339 2.96 -17.19 -1.99
CA ALA A 339 3.64 -16.78 -3.22
C ALA A 339 2.85 -17.19 -4.47
N VAL A 340 2.29 -18.40 -4.49
CA VAL A 340 1.42 -18.84 -5.60
C VAL A 340 0.15 -18.00 -5.68
N LEU A 341 -0.50 -17.74 -4.54
CA LEU A 341 -1.72 -16.94 -4.46
C LEU A 341 -1.52 -15.52 -5.00
N PHE A 342 -0.38 -14.87 -4.72
CA PHE A 342 -0.13 -13.50 -5.15
C PHE A 342 0.45 -13.37 -6.57
N VAL A 343 0.78 -14.47 -7.24
CA VAL A 343 1.22 -14.46 -8.64
C VAL A 343 0.08 -14.80 -9.61
N ALA A 344 -0.95 -15.50 -9.12
CA ALA A 344 -2.16 -15.88 -9.85
C ALA A 344 -3.14 -14.71 -10.01
#